data_AF-A0A352HR89-F1
#
_entry.id   AF-A0A352HR89-F1
#
_cell.length_a   1.000
_cell.length_b   1.000
_cell.length_c   1.000
_cell.angle_alpha   90.00
_cell.angle_beta   90.00
_cell.angle_gamma   90.00
#
_symmetry.space_group_name_H-M   'P 1'
#
loop_
_entity.id
_entity.type
_entity.pdbx_description
1 polymer ?
#
loop_
_entity_poly.entity_id
_entity_poly.type
_entity_poly.pdbx_seq_one_letter_code
_entity_poly.pdbx_strand_id
1 'polypeptide(L)'
;MKKFAATFALLLPAMSAFAQYYDSEYGYSRSSGMTGFEIFTLFVMIVSIIVSIAVLVRWWKMTSQIADIHKKLTQLDSESPAYLIAVGEKEKAEKAALEFMVRKLSEIYYGYVFNREAEMDSLIKINLPTFERLGFSLPDHVTSGKKFIDYMNGLTGKKVPYEGFQVTTAKTVSTTW
;
A
#
# COMPACT_ATOMS: atom_id res chain seq x y z
N MET A 1 9.69 -4.66 13.58
CA MET A 1 11.17 -4.72 13.66
C MET A 1 11.75 -4.18 14.98
N LYS A 2 11.19 -3.14 15.62
CA LYS A 2 11.74 -2.60 16.89
C LYS A 2 11.67 -3.53 18.12
N LYS A 3 10.67 -4.41 18.21
CA LYS A 3 10.46 -5.31 19.38
C LYS A 3 11.35 -6.57 19.40
N PHE A 4 11.93 -6.96 18.26
CA PHE A 4 12.78 -8.16 18.13
C PHE A 4 14.26 -7.88 18.43
N ALA A 5 14.75 -6.67 18.10
CA ALA A 5 16.12 -6.27 18.42
C ALA A 5 16.31 -6.09 19.95
N ALA A 6 15.30 -5.58 20.64
CA ALA A 6 15.33 -5.39 22.09
C ALA A 6 15.37 -6.72 22.87
N THR A 7 14.75 -7.78 22.34
CA THR A 7 14.76 -9.11 22.96
C THR A 7 16.10 -9.82 22.79
N PHE A 8 16.79 -9.62 21.65
CA PHE A 8 18.13 -10.17 21.42
C PHE A 8 19.21 -9.44 22.25
N ALA A 9 19.08 -8.11 22.42
CA ALA A 9 20.02 -7.32 23.21
C ALA A 9 19.94 -7.61 24.72
N LEU A 10 18.80 -8.09 25.22
CA LEU A 10 18.62 -8.50 26.62
C LEU A 10 19.09 -9.93 26.91
N LEU A 11 19.14 -10.81 25.90
CA LEU A 11 19.57 -12.20 26.07
C LEU A 11 21.10 -12.37 26.05
N LEU A 12 21.82 -11.50 25.33
CA LEU A 12 23.28 -11.55 25.22
C LEU A 12 24.03 -11.37 26.56
N PRO A 13 23.63 -10.43 27.47
CA PRO A 13 24.28 -10.27 28.77
C PRO A 13 23.93 -11.38 29.78
N ALA A 14 22.78 -12.04 29.63
CA ALA A 14 22.36 -13.14 30.50
C ALA A 14 23.16 -14.43 30.21
N MET A 15 23.64 -14.60 28.97
CA MET A 15 24.47 -15.75 28.56
C MET A 15 25.91 -15.68 29.09
N SER A 16 26.50 -14.48 29.21
CA SER A 16 27.84 -14.31 29.76
C SER A 16 27.92 -14.49 31.27
N ALA A 17 26.82 -14.26 32.00
CA ALA A 17 26.75 -14.46 33.44
C ALA A 17 26.67 -15.96 33.84
N PHE A 18 26.08 -16.82 33.01
CA PHE A 18 25.99 -18.26 33.30
C PHE A 18 27.29 -19.03 32.98
N ALA A 19 28.10 -18.54 32.03
CA ALA A 19 29.36 -19.18 31.66
C ALA A 19 30.51 -18.87 32.63
N GLN A 20 30.50 -17.72 33.30
CA GLN A 20 31.56 -17.32 34.25
C GLN A 20 31.39 -17.92 35.66
N TYR A 21 30.27 -18.57 35.97
CA TYR A 21 29.98 -19.10 37.32
C TYR A 21 30.23 -20.61 37.47
N TYR A 22 30.67 -21.30 36.43
CA TYR A 22 30.90 -22.76 36.43
C TYR A 22 32.38 -23.11 36.21
N ASP A 23 33.27 -22.39 36.90
CA ASP A 23 34.64 -22.86 37.13
C ASP A 23 34.88 -23.00 38.63
N SER A 24 34.40 -24.11 39.19
CA SER A 24 34.91 -24.60 40.46
C SER A 24 34.90 -26.12 40.46
N GLU A 25 36.09 -26.66 40.23
CA GLU A 25 36.57 -27.95 40.70
C GLU A 25 35.96 -29.22 40.09
N TYR A 26 36.85 -29.89 39.35
CA TYR A 26 36.76 -31.28 38.94
C TYR A 26 36.45 -32.21 40.11
N GLY A 27 35.33 -32.92 40.03
CA GLY A 27 34.97 -34.04 40.91
C GLY A 27 34.18 -35.11 40.15
N TYR A 28 34.86 -36.20 39.80
CA TYR A 28 34.27 -37.39 39.16
C TYR A 28 33.16 -38.02 40.03
N SER A 29 31.95 -38.18 39.50
CA SER A 29 31.05 -39.30 39.84
C SER A 29 29.90 -39.46 38.82
N ARG A 30 29.67 -40.71 38.39
CA ARG A 30 28.59 -41.15 37.49
C ARG A 30 27.21 -40.82 38.07
N SER A 31 26.39 -40.09 37.33
CA SER A 31 24.92 -40.09 37.48
C SER A 31 24.30 -39.61 36.17
N SER A 32 23.18 -40.20 35.79
CA SER A 32 22.48 -40.14 34.49
C SER A 32 21.85 -38.78 34.16
N GLY A 33 22.61 -37.70 34.21
CA GLY A 33 22.18 -36.36 33.80
C GLY A 33 22.92 -35.93 32.55
N MET A 34 22.18 -35.52 31.53
CA MET A 34 22.76 -34.85 30.35
C MET A 34 23.65 -33.71 30.83
N THR A 35 24.88 -33.66 30.32
CA THR A 35 25.84 -32.63 30.69
C THR A 35 25.29 -31.25 30.30
N GLY A 36 25.62 -30.19 31.06
CA GLY A 36 25.12 -28.84 30.76
C GLY A 36 25.42 -28.38 29.32
N PHE A 37 26.50 -28.92 28.72
CA PHE A 37 26.86 -28.71 27.32
C PHE A 37 25.89 -29.38 26.33
N GLU A 38 25.39 -30.58 26.63
CA GLU A 38 24.38 -31.27 25.81
C GLU A 38 23.02 -30.57 25.89
N ILE A 39 22.66 -30.03 27.06
CA ILE A 39 21.44 -29.23 27.23
C ILE A 39 21.56 -27.90 26.46
N PHE A 40 22.73 -27.27 26.51
CA PHE A 40 23.04 -26.05 25.76
C PHE A 40 22.95 -26.27 24.25
N THR A 41 23.55 -27.33 23.73
CA THR A 41 23.52 -27.66 22.30
C THR A 41 22.11 -28.00 21.81
N LEU A 42 21.30 -28.73 22.59
CA LEU A 42 19.88 -28.93 22.29
C LEU A 42 19.11 -27.61 22.22
N PHE A 43 19.33 -26.69 23.15
CA PHE A 43 18.63 -25.40 23.17
C PHE A 43 18.97 -24.56 21.94
N VAL A 44 20.25 -24.50 21.55
CA VAL A 44 20.70 -23.77 20.36
C VAL A 44 20.10 -24.36 19.08
N MET A 45 19.99 -25.69 18.98
CA MET A 45 19.32 -26.34 17.84
C MET A 45 17.83 -26.01 17.78
N ILE A 46 17.12 -25.98 18.91
CA ILE A 46 15.69 -25.62 18.94
C ILE A 46 15.49 -24.17 18.49
N VAL A 47 16.33 -23.25 18.99
CA VAL A 47 16.27 -21.84 18.60
C VAL A 47 16.55 -21.65 17.10
N SER A 48 17.53 -22.36 16.53
CA SER A 48 17.85 -22.25 15.11
C SER A 48 16.72 -22.78 14.20
N ILE A 49 16.02 -23.83 14.63
CA ILE A 49 14.83 -24.34 13.94
C ILE A 49 13.70 -23.29 13.96
N ILE A 50 13.43 -22.67 15.11
CA ILE A 50 12.39 -21.64 15.25
C ILE A 50 12.70 -20.44 14.35
N VAL A 51 13.95 -19.99 14.31
CA VAL A 51 14.39 -18.88 13.44
C VAL A 51 14.21 -19.25 11.96
N SER A 52 14.58 -20.48 11.58
CA SER A 52 14.43 -20.97 10.20
C SER A 52 12.96 -21.00 9.75
N ILE A 53 12.06 -21.47 10.62
CA ILE A 53 10.61 -21.47 10.36
C ILE A 53 10.09 -20.02 10.22
N ALA A 54 10.52 -19.10 11.08
CA ALA A 54 10.10 -17.71 11.02
C ALA A 54 10.52 -17.02 9.71
N VAL A 55 11.72 -17.33 9.19
CA VAL A 55 12.21 -16.82 7.90
C VAL A 55 11.37 -17.39 6.75
N LEU A 56 11.08 -18.69 6.75
CA LEU A 56 10.25 -19.33 5.72
C LEU A 56 8.83 -18.74 5.67
N VAL A 57 8.18 -18.57 6.82
CA VAL A 57 6.85 -17.94 6.91
C VAL A 57 6.87 -16.51 6.38
N ARG A 58 7.93 -15.75 6.71
CA ARG A 58 8.08 -14.37 6.23
C ARG A 58 8.30 -14.31 4.72
N TRP A 59 9.06 -15.25 4.17
CA TRP A 59 9.26 -15.35 2.73
C TRP A 59 7.95 -15.69 2.02
N TRP A 60 7.21 -16.68 2.52
CA TRP A 60 5.88 -17.05 2.00
C TRP A 60 4.90 -15.88 1.97
N LYS A 61 4.92 -15.04 3.01
CA LYS A 61 4.09 -13.82 3.07
C LYS A 61 4.51 -12.77 2.03
N MET A 62 5.80 -12.69 1.70
CA MET A 62 6.30 -11.76 0.67
C MET A 62 5.94 -12.26 -0.73
N THR A 63 6.03 -13.57 -0.99
CA THR A 63 5.64 -14.16 -2.27
C THR A 63 4.13 -14.12 -2.50
N SER A 64 3.30 -14.30 -1.46
CA SER A 64 1.85 -14.20 -1.61
C SER A 64 1.41 -12.76 -1.92
N GLN A 65 2.04 -11.76 -1.31
CA GLN A 65 1.77 -10.35 -1.62
C GLN A 65 2.13 -10.00 -3.06
N ILE A 66 3.23 -10.52 -3.60
CA ILE A 66 3.62 -10.29 -5.00
C ILE A 66 2.63 -10.96 -5.96
N ALA A 67 2.20 -12.19 -5.68
CA ALA A 67 1.20 -12.90 -6.48
C ALA A 67 -0.16 -12.18 -6.48
N ASP A 68 -0.55 -11.62 -5.35
CA ASP A 68 -1.81 -10.88 -5.20
C ASP A 68 -1.76 -9.52 -5.92
N ILE A 69 -0.59 -8.84 -5.92
CA ILE A 69 -0.35 -7.63 -6.71
C ILE A 69 -0.34 -7.95 -8.20
N HIS A 70 0.32 -9.03 -8.62
CA HIS A 70 0.36 -9.43 -10.02
C HIS A 70 -1.04 -9.80 -10.51
N LYS A 71 -1.80 -10.59 -9.74
CA LYS A 71 -3.19 -10.94 -10.05
C LYS A 71 -4.08 -9.71 -10.16
N LYS A 72 -3.93 -8.71 -9.27
CA LYS A 72 -4.64 -7.43 -9.37
C LYS A 72 -4.26 -6.67 -10.64
N LEU A 73 -2.97 -6.61 -10.99
CA LEU A 73 -2.50 -5.95 -12.21
C LEU A 73 -3.00 -6.66 -13.48
N THR A 74 -2.95 -7.99 -13.54
CA THR A 74 -3.44 -8.78 -14.68
C THR A 74 -4.96 -8.72 -14.81
N GLN A 75 -5.69 -8.67 -13.69
CA GLN A 75 -7.14 -8.50 -13.70
C GLN A 75 -7.53 -7.09 -14.20
N LEU A 76 -6.80 -6.05 -13.78
CA LEU A 76 -6.96 -4.69 -14.31
C LEU A 76 -6.65 -4.60 -15.82
N ASP A 77 -5.70 -5.40 -16.33
CA ASP A 77 -5.32 -5.41 -17.74
C ASP A 77 -6.34 -6.18 -18.61
N SER A 78 -6.89 -7.29 -18.08
CA SER A 78 -8.01 -8.03 -18.70
C SER A 78 -9.37 -7.31 -18.64
N GLU A 79 -9.50 -6.29 -17.79
CA GLU A 79 -10.68 -5.41 -17.73
C GLU A 79 -10.45 -4.09 -18.48
N SER A 80 -9.30 -3.93 -19.14
CA SER A 80 -9.04 -2.74 -19.95
C SER A 80 -10.09 -2.63 -21.08
N PRO A 81 -10.68 -1.44 -21.31
CA PRO A 81 -11.75 -1.28 -22.31
C PRO A 81 -11.34 -1.72 -23.73
N ALA A 82 -10.04 -1.62 -24.05
CA ALA A 82 -9.49 -2.08 -25.32
C ALA A 82 -9.48 -3.62 -25.43
N TYR A 83 -9.11 -4.34 -24.37
CA TYR A 83 -9.13 -5.81 -24.36
C TYR A 83 -10.56 -6.34 -24.45
N LEU A 84 -11.50 -5.77 -23.68
CA LEU A 84 -12.89 -6.21 -23.69
C LEU A 84 -13.58 -5.98 -25.04
N ILE A 85 -13.23 -4.91 -25.77
CA ILE A 85 -13.62 -4.76 -27.18
C ILE A 85 -13.04 -5.84 -28.06
N ALA A 86 -11.74 -6.15 -27.91
CA ALA A 86 -11.09 -7.16 -28.73
C ALA A 86 -11.70 -8.56 -28.56
N VAL A 87 -12.26 -8.85 -27.38
CA VAL A 87 -12.99 -10.09 -27.06
C VAL A 87 -14.49 -10.02 -27.45
N GLY A 88 -14.97 -8.87 -27.92
CA GLY A 88 -16.35 -8.67 -28.38
C GLY A 88 -17.36 -8.32 -27.27
N GLU A 89 -16.91 -8.08 -26.04
CA GLU A 89 -17.77 -7.75 -24.90
C GLU A 89 -17.99 -6.23 -24.74
N LYS A 90 -18.66 -5.63 -25.73
CA LYS A 90 -18.82 -4.17 -25.84
C LYS A 90 -19.46 -3.52 -24.60
N GLU A 91 -20.51 -4.12 -24.02
CA GLU A 91 -21.19 -3.56 -22.84
C GLU A 91 -20.29 -3.54 -21.59
N LYS A 92 -19.49 -4.60 -21.38
CA LYS A 92 -18.55 -4.64 -20.25
C LYS A 92 -17.43 -3.65 -20.45
N ALA A 93 -17.00 -3.47 -21.70
CA ALA A 93 -15.95 -2.53 -22.06
C ALA A 93 -16.39 -1.06 -21.83
N GLU A 94 -17.64 -0.73 -22.17
CA GLU A 94 -18.23 0.59 -21.91
C GLU A 94 -18.37 0.86 -20.41
N LYS A 95 -18.84 -0.13 -19.64
CA LYS A 95 -18.91 -0.04 -18.18
C LYS A 95 -17.52 0.14 -17.56
N ALA A 96 -16.52 -0.59 -18.03
CA ALA A 96 -15.14 -0.48 -17.56
C ALA A 96 -14.53 0.89 -17.89
N ALA A 97 -14.81 1.45 -19.07
CA ALA A 97 -14.38 2.79 -19.45
C ALA A 97 -14.99 3.86 -18.54
N LEU A 98 -16.29 3.75 -18.27
CA LEU A 98 -16.98 4.64 -17.33
C LEU A 98 -16.41 4.52 -15.92
N GLU A 99 -16.23 3.30 -15.42
CA GLU A 99 -15.67 3.06 -14.09
C GLU A 99 -14.26 3.63 -13.97
N PHE A 100 -13.41 3.44 -14.98
CA PHE A 100 -12.08 4.02 -15.02
C PHE A 100 -12.12 5.54 -14.89
N MET A 101 -12.97 6.21 -15.69
CA MET A 101 -13.12 7.66 -15.66
C MET A 101 -13.65 8.16 -14.31
N VAL A 102 -14.75 7.58 -13.82
CA VAL A 102 -15.35 7.97 -12.54
C VAL A 102 -14.37 7.76 -11.39
N ARG A 103 -13.62 6.66 -11.37
CA ARG A 103 -12.60 6.40 -10.34
C ARG A 103 -11.53 7.48 -10.34
N LYS A 104 -10.97 7.81 -11.51
CA LYS A 104 -9.92 8.83 -11.64
C LYS A 104 -10.39 10.23 -11.29
N LEU A 105 -11.58 10.61 -11.74
CA LEU A 105 -12.16 11.90 -11.41
C LEU A 105 -12.54 11.98 -9.92
N SER A 106 -12.99 10.88 -9.32
CA SER A 106 -13.29 10.81 -7.88
C SER A 106 -12.04 11.00 -7.02
N GLU A 107 -10.89 10.46 -7.41
CA GLU A 107 -9.60 10.68 -6.72
C GLU A 107 -9.29 12.19 -6.61
N ILE A 108 -9.54 12.96 -7.67
CA ILE A 108 -9.35 14.42 -7.69
C ILE A 108 -10.45 15.14 -6.87
N TYR A 109 -11.71 14.67 -6.97
CA TYR A 109 -12.85 15.27 -6.26
C TYR A 109 -12.67 15.24 -4.74
N TYR A 110 -12.29 14.08 -4.19
CA TYR A 110 -12.04 13.92 -2.75
C TYR A 110 -10.64 14.36 -2.33
N GLY A 111 -9.74 14.56 -3.29
CA GLY A 111 -8.37 15.00 -3.07
C GLY A 111 -8.24 16.48 -2.68
N TYR A 112 -7.07 16.81 -2.14
CA TYR A 112 -6.65 18.20 -1.92
C TYR A 112 -5.89 18.70 -3.15
N VAL A 113 -6.63 19.29 -4.08
CA VAL A 113 -6.11 19.82 -5.34
C VAL A 113 -6.45 21.31 -5.42
N PHE A 114 -5.47 22.10 -5.88
CA PHE A 114 -5.61 23.55 -6.00
C PHE A 114 -6.57 23.95 -7.12
N ASN A 115 -6.54 23.28 -8.28
CA ASN A 115 -7.50 23.51 -9.35
C ASN A 115 -8.07 22.15 -9.81
N ARG A 116 -9.17 21.73 -9.17
CA ARG A 116 -9.78 20.42 -9.41
C ARG A 116 -10.34 20.34 -10.82
N GLU A 117 -11.00 21.40 -11.27
CA GLU A 117 -11.58 21.45 -12.61
C GLU A 117 -10.51 21.27 -13.69
N ALA A 118 -9.44 22.06 -13.65
CA ALA A 118 -8.37 21.97 -14.65
C ALA A 118 -7.65 20.61 -14.63
N GLU A 119 -7.44 20.03 -13.45
CA GLU A 119 -6.79 18.71 -13.34
C GLU A 119 -7.69 17.58 -13.88
N MET A 120 -8.99 17.64 -13.59
CA MET A 120 -9.98 16.74 -14.16
C MET A 120 -10.08 16.90 -15.68
N ASP A 121 -10.13 18.13 -16.19
CA ASP A 121 -10.19 18.43 -17.63
C ASP A 121 -8.96 17.92 -18.37
N SER A 122 -7.77 18.03 -17.78
CA SER A 122 -6.54 17.46 -18.32
C SER A 122 -6.65 15.95 -18.47
N LEU A 123 -7.16 15.26 -17.43
CA LEU A 123 -7.34 13.81 -17.47
C LEU A 123 -8.38 13.38 -18.51
N ILE A 124 -9.48 14.12 -18.62
CA ILE A 124 -10.53 13.87 -19.62
C ILE A 124 -9.96 14.06 -21.03
N LYS A 125 -9.21 15.14 -21.28
CA LYS A 125 -8.61 15.42 -22.58
C LYS A 125 -7.65 14.31 -23.04
N ILE A 126 -6.96 13.65 -22.11
CA ILE A 126 -6.05 12.54 -22.42
C ILE A 126 -6.81 11.26 -22.75
N ASN A 127 -7.87 10.94 -21.98
CA ASN A 127 -8.50 9.62 -22.04
C ASN A 127 -9.73 9.56 -22.94
N LEU A 128 -10.53 10.63 -23.00
CA LEU A 128 -11.78 10.69 -23.77
C LEU A 128 -11.59 10.33 -25.26
N PRO A 129 -10.56 10.86 -25.97
CA PRO A 129 -10.33 10.48 -27.37
C PRO A 129 -10.02 8.99 -27.56
N THR A 130 -9.42 8.34 -26.57
CA THR A 130 -9.13 6.91 -26.63
C THR A 130 -10.43 6.10 -26.55
N PHE A 131 -11.36 6.48 -25.67
CA PHE A 131 -12.66 5.82 -25.56
C PHE A 131 -13.56 6.09 -26.76
N GLU A 132 -13.53 7.29 -27.32
CA GLU A 132 -14.24 7.62 -28.56
C GLU A 132 -13.74 6.78 -29.74
N ARG A 133 -12.42 6.60 -29.88
CA ARG A 133 -11.82 5.72 -30.90
C ARG A 133 -12.19 4.25 -30.74
N LEU A 134 -12.46 3.83 -29.51
CA LEU A 134 -12.96 2.51 -29.17
C LEU A 134 -14.49 2.38 -29.40
N GLY A 135 -15.17 3.48 -29.77
CA GLY A 135 -16.59 3.47 -30.10
C GLY A 135 -17.52 3.56 -28.89
N PHE A 136 -17.03 4.07 -27.76
CA PHE A 136 -17.82 4.33 -26.56
C PHE A 136 -18.33 5.77 -26.52
N SER A 137 -19.57 5.94 -26.05
CA SER A 137 -20.12 7.25 -25.74
C SER A 137 -20.24 7.35 -24.22
N LEU A 138 -19.32 8.08 -23.59
CA LEU A 138 -19.40 8.28 -22.14
C LEU A 138 -20.54 9.24 -21.76
N PRO A 139 -21.14 9.08 -20.56
CA PRO A 139 -22.17 9.99 -20.05
C PRO A 139 -21.67 11.44 -19.91
N ASP A 140 -22.59 12.40 -20.00
CA ASP A 140 -22.27 13.84 -20.00
C ASP A 140 -21.50 14.31 -18.75
N HIS A 141 -21.75 13.69 -17.60
CA HIS A 141 -21.12 14.09 -16.34
C HIS A 141 -19.62 13.76 -16.26
N VAL A 142 -19.07 12.95 -17.16
CA VAL A 142 -17.62 12.67 -17.23
C VAL A 142 -16.92 13.36 -18.40
N THR A 143 -17.60 14.26 -19.12
CA THR A 143 -17.01 14.97 -20.28
C THR A 143 -16.30 16.27 -19.92
N SER A 144 -16.49 16.79 -18.70
CA SER A 144 -15.68 17.90 -18.16
C SER A 144 -15.59 17.83 -16.64
N GLY A 145 -14.54 18.41 -16.07
CA GLY A 145 -14.31 18.49 -14.64
C GLY A 145 -15.44 19.24 -13.93
N LYS A 146 -15.90 20.35 -14.50
CA LYS A 146 -17.05 21.10 -13.96
C LYS A 146 -18.29 20.23 -13.84
N LYS A 147 -18.66 19.52 -14.91
CA LYS A 147 -19.85 18.66 -14.92
C LYS A 147 -19.74 17.52 -13.91
N PHE A 148 -18.54 16.95 -13.78
CA PHE A 148 -18.28 15.89 -12.80
C PHE A 148 -18.43 16.40 -11.36
N ILE A 149 -17.85 17.57 -11.06
CA ILE A 149 -17.95 18.20 -9.74
C ILE A 149 -19.41 18.56 -9.42
N ASP A 150 -20.14 19.12 -10.37
CA ASP A 150 -21.57 19.45 -10.23
C ASP A 150 -22.41 18.21 -9.94
N TYR A 151 -22.18 17.13 -10.69
CA TYR A 151 -22.84 15.84 -10.51
C TYR A 151 -22.55 15.26 -9.12
N MET A 152 -21.29 15.21 -8.70
CA MET A 152 -20.90 14.66 -7.39
C MET A 152 -21.38 15.53 -6.22
N ASN A 153 -21.40 16.85 -6.37
CA ASN A 153 -22.00 17.76 -5.39
C ASN A 153 -23.51 17.50 -5.27
N GLY A 154 -24.22 17.28 -6.38
CA GLY A 154 -25.63 16.90 -6.39
C GLY A 154 -25.90 15.56 -5.69
N LEU A 155 -25.04 14.55 -5.90
CA LEU A 155 -25.18 13.22 -5.26
C LEU A 155 -24.85 13.23 -3.77
N THR A 156 -23.82 13.96 -3.36
CA THR A 156 -23.27 13.90 -2.00
C THR A 156 -23.76 15.00 -1.08
N GLY A 157 -24.41 16.03 -1.63
CA GLY A 157 -24.78 17.26 -0.91
C GLY A 157 -23.58 18.13 -0.51
N LYS A 158 -22.35 17.75 -0.90
CA LYS A 158 -21.16 18.57 -0.68
C LYS A 158 -21.16 19.79 -1.59
N LYS A 159 -20.41 20.81 -1.20
CA LYS A 159 -20.14 22.02 -2.01
C LYS A 159 -18.65 22.11 -2.28
N VAL A 160 -18.10 21.09 -2.94
CA VAL A 160 -16.69 21.11 -3.33
C VAL A 160 -16.50 22.19 -4.38
N PRO A 161 -15.59 23.16 -4.17
CA PRO A 161 -15.32 24.21 -5.15
C PRO A 161 -14.42 23.68 -6.28
N TYR A 162 -14.57 24.28 -7.46
CA TYR A 162 -13.78 23.97 -8.65
C TYR A 162 -12.29 24.30 -8.47
N GLU A 163 -12.00 25.40 -7.78
CA GLU A 163 -10.65 25.85 -7.41
C GLU A 163 -10.55 26.07 -5.90
N GLY A 164 -9.35 25.85 -5.35
CA GLY A 164 -9.01 26.15 -3.96
C GLY A 164 -8.81 27.66 -3.75
N PHE A 165 -9.03 28.12 -2.52
CA PHE A 165 -8.83 29.52 -2.18
C PHE A 165 -7.33 29.89 -2.24
N GLN A 166 -7.00 30.94 -2.98
CA GLN A 166 -5.74 31.66 -2.83
C GLN A 166 -5.71 32.27 -1.42
N VAL A 167 -4.79 31.82 -0.55
CA VAL A 167 -4.44 32.59 0.65
C VAL A 167 -3.69 33.82 0.16
N THR A 168 -4.43 34.90 -0.11
CA THR A 168 -3.83 36.19 -0.42
C THR A 168 -3.20 36.67 0.88
N THR A 169 -1.88 36.53 1.03
CA THR A 169 -1.15 37.13 2.14
C THR A 169 -1.43 38.63 2.09
N ALA A 170 -2.12 39.13 3.12
CA ALA A 170 -2.44 40.54 3.26
C ALA A 170 -1.15 41.36 3.13
N LYS A 171 -1.13 42.29 2.17
CA LYS A 171 -0.07 43.30 2.05
C LYS A 171 0.02 44.03 3.39
N THR A 172 1.11 43.82 4.12
CA THR A 172 1.45 44.64 5.28
C THR A 172 1.62 46.08 4.79
N VAL A 173 0.63 46.92 5.06
CA VAL A 173 0.75 48.37 4.85
C VAL A 173 1.75 48.86 5.89
N SER A 174 2.98 49.15 5.46
CA SER A 174 3.96 49.83 6.31
C SER A 174 3.50 51.28 6.48
N THR A 175 2.87 51.57 7.61
CA THR A 175 2.70 52.94 8.09
C THR A 175 4.07 53.46 8.51
N THR A 176 4.70 54.24 7.64
CA THR A 176 5.79 55.15 8.01
C THR A 176 5.20 56.32 8.78
N TRP A 177 5.65 56.49 10.02
CA TRP A 177 5.50 57.71 10.82
C TRP A 177 6.62 58.69 10.49
#